data_AF-A0A8S3I3J6-F1
#
_entry.id   AF-A0A8S3I3J6-F1
#
_cell.length_a   1.000
_cell.length_b   1.000
_cell.length_c   1.000
_cell.angle_alpha   90.00
_cell.angle_beta   90.00
_cell.angle_gamma   90.00
#
_symmetry.space_group_name_H-M   'P 1'
#
loop_
_entity.id
_entity.type
_entity.pdbx_description
1 polymer ?
#
loop_
_entity_poly.entity_id
_entity_poly.type
_entity_poly.pdbx_seq_one_letter_code
_entity_poly.pdbx_strand_id
1 'polypeptide(L)'
;MTADAVDIYDHDPVYFSLNEFEQHEQVKQLIEQIGSIDNQSVETVNTNEQTDVELIYDQFQYILNQYQEQPQLLDSYLPDMILRLLNYIEHGPNKNHIAGSLLHQIIKVRGFKVMTTRFLPHEPHHLIVVIKLIDRELEENSSSENAWATLYSLLVWLGTTCMVPLDLCRFDSKSSKQTTMVQILNIYKRFLCNSVYMRMVAFNIGHFMSRQDSIRLLCLNDYLTGEIFPILEKYDDKLNDENIILRITASLQTVSYIFKFGQRLN
;
A
#
# COMPACT_ATOMS: atom_id res chain seq x y z
N MET A 1 -0.96 -66.98 0.87
CA MET A 1 -2.07 -66.04 1.11
C MET A 1 -1.46 -64.71 1.49
N THR A 2 -1.07 -63.92 0.49
CA THR A 2 -0.62 -62.54 0.66
C THR A 2 -1.66 -61.68 -0.04
N ALA A 3 -2.36 -60.86 0.75
CA ALA A 3 -3.40 -59.98 0.28
C ALA A 3 -2.77 -58.84 -0.53
N ASP A 4 -3.25 -58.67 -1.77
CA ASP A 4 -2.99 -57.49 -2.58
C ASP A 4 -3.66 -56.29 -1.91
N ALA A 5 -2.85 -55.43 -1.31
CA ALA A 5 -3.27 -54.10 -0.90
C ALA A 5 -3.35 -53.24 -2.17
N VAL A 6 -4.56 -52.97 -2.63
CA VAL A 6 -4.82 -51.95 -3.65
C VAL A 6 -4.59 -50.60 -2.98
N ASP A 7 -3.55 -49.87 -3.43
CA ASP A 7 -3.31 -48.47 -3.07
C ASP A 7 -4.47 -47.61 -3.60
N ILE A 8 -5.36 -47.18 -2.70
CA ILE A 8 -6.53 -46.33 -3.00
C ILE A 8 -6.22 -44.85 -2.67
N TYR A 9 -5.00 -44.38 -2.97
CA TYR A 9 -4.61 -42.99 -2.70
C TYR A 9 -3.78 -42.36 -3.81
N ASP A 10 -4.17 -42.57 -5.06
CA ASP A 10 -3.69 -41.78 -6.20
C ASP A 10 -4.80 -40.83 -6.69
N HIS A 11 -5.30 -40.01 -5.77
CA HIS A 11 -5.97 -38.77 -6.14
C HIS A 11 -4.91 -37.68 -6.06
N ASP A 12 -4.23 -37.45 -7.18
CA ASP A 12 -3.58 -36.17 -7.44
C ASP A 12 -4.59 -35.07 -7.07
N PRO A 13 -4.27 -34.17 -6.12
CA PRO A 13 -5.11 -33.03 -5.88
C PRO A 13 -5.16 -32.26 -7.20
N VAL A 14 -6.35 -32.19 -7.80
CA VAL A 14 -6.61 -31.35 -8.98
C VAL A 14 -6.41 -29.92 -8.53
N TYR A 15 -5.17 -29.44 -8.61
CA TYR A 15 -4.90 -28.02 -8.56
C TYR A 15 -5.57 -27.43 -9.79
N PHE A 16 -6.64 -26.66 -9.59
CA PHE A 16 -7.18 -25.79 -10.61
C PHE A 16 -6.12 -24.72 -10.89
N SER A 17 -5.13 -25.03 -11.74
CA SER A 17 -4.18 -24.06 -12.22
C SER A 17 -4.87 -23.19 -13.26
N LEU A 18 -5.09 -21.92 -12.91
CA LEU A 18 -5.49 -20.93 -13.89
C LEU A 18 -4.33 -20.74 -14.88
N ASN A 19 -4.63 -20.69 -16.18
CA ASN A 19 -3.60 -20.55 -17.21
C ASN A 19 -3.39 -19.08 -17.63
N GLU A 20 -4.43 -18.26 -17.50
CA GLU A 20 -4.42 -16.86 -17.89
C GLU A 20 -5.43 -16.05 -17.05
N PHE A 21 -5.33 -14.72 -17.12
CA PHE A 21 -6.31 -13.82 -16.51
C PHE A 21 -7.52 -13.65 -17.45
N GLU A 22 -8.46 -14.59 -17.42
CA GLU A 22 -9.59 -14.63 -18.36
C GLU A 22 -10.51 -13.40 -18.27
N GLN A 23 -10.72 -12.85 -17.07
CA GLN A 23 -11.65 -11.73 -16.84
C GLN A 23 -11.01 -10.34 -17.03
N HIS A 24 -9.88 -10.24 -17.74
CA HIS A 24 -9.16 -8.97 -17.92
C HIS A 24 -10.02 -7.86 -18.56
N GLU A 25 -10.86 -8.19 -19.54
CA GLU A 25 -11.76 -7.20 -20.17
C GLU A 25 -12.88 -6.76 -19.23
N GLN A 26 -13.45 -7.68 -18.45
CA GLN A 26 -14.46 -7.34 -17.44
C GLN A 26 -13.88 -6.37 -16.40
N VAL A 27 -12.66 -6.63 -15.93
CA VAL A 27 -11.99 -5.76 -14.96
C VAL A 27 -11.66 -4.38 -15.53
N LYS A 28 -11.26 -4.29 -16.80
CA LYS A 28 -11.11 -2.99 -17.48
C LYS A 28 -12.43 -2.24 -17.55
N GLN A 29 -13.52 -2.91 -17.90
CA GLN A 29 -14.86 -2.30 -17.95
C GLN A 29 -15.29 -1.78 -16.57
N LEU A 30 -15.03 -2.53 -15.50
CA LEU A 30 -15.30 -2.06 -14.12
C LEU A 30 -14.52 -0.78 -13.78
N ILE A 31 -13.26 -0.68 -14.19
CA ILE A 31 -12.45 0.54 -13.99
C ILE A 31 -13.00 1.70 -14.84
N GLU A 32 -13.45 1.44 -16.05
CA GLU A 32 -14.02 2.45 -16.94
C GLU A 32 -15.38 2.96 -16.43
N GLN A 33 -16.18 2.10 -15.80
CA GLN A 33 -17.46 2.48 -15.18
C GLN A 33 -17.30 3.54 -14.10
N ILE A 34 -16.16 3.61 -13.39
CA ILE A 34 -15.84 4.72 -12.46
C ILE A 34 -15.98 6.08 -13.15
N GLY A 35 -15.58 6.17 -14.41
CA GLY A 35 -15.65 7.38 -15.22
C GLY A 35 -17.08 7.91 -15.37
N SER A 36 -18.07 7.01 -15.41
CA SER A 36 -19.48 7.31 -15.64
C SER A 36 -20.29 7.54 -14.37
N ILE A 37 -19.69 7.39 -13.18
CA ILE A 37 -20.38 7.68 -11.92
C ILE A 37 -20.52 9.21 -11.79
N ASP A 38 -21.74 9.70 -11.98
CA ASP A 38 -22.12 11.08 -11.71
C ASP A 38 -22.70 11.24 -10.29
N ASN A 39 -22.41 12.38 -9.66
CA ASN A 39 -22.60 12.66 -8.23
C ASN A 39 -24.06 12.75 -7.70
N GLN A 40 -25.04 12.11 -8.33
CA GLN A 40 -26.45 12.26 -7.92
C GLN A 40 -26.96 11.26 -6.87
N SER A 41 -26.13 10.36 -6.33
CA SER A 41 -26.56 9.33 -5.37
C SER A 41 -26.22 9.61 -3.91
N VAL A 42 -25.76 10.82 -3.54
CA VAL A 42 -25.46 11.12 -2.11
C VAL A 42 -26.71 11.57 -1.32
N GLU A 43 -27.83 11.87 -1.98
CA GLU A 43 -29.09 12.21 -1.30
C GLU A 43 -30.26 11.34 -1.76
N THR A 44 -30.24 10.04 -1.45
CA THR A 44 -31.47 9.32 -1.07
C THR A 44 -31.12 8.00 -0.39
N VAL A 45 -31.25 8.00 0.94
CA VAL A 45 -31.20 6.79 1.76
C VAL A 45 -32.47 5.98 1.46
N ASN A 46 -32.34 4.93 0.65
CA ASN A 46 -33.22 3.75 0.70
C ASN A 46 -32.36 2.56 1.14
N THR A 47 -32.72 2.00 2.28
CA THR A 47 -31.87 1.17 3.15
C THR A 47 -31.60 -0.26 2.66
N ASN A 48 -31.80 -0.58 1.38
CA ASN A 48 -31.64 -1.94 0.85
C ASN A 48 -31.01 -2.02 -0.57
N GLU A 49 -30.64 -0.90 -1.19
CA GLU A 49 -30.02 -0.91 -2.51
C GLU A 49 -28.51 -0.69 -2.38
N GLN A 50 -27.74 -1.69 -2.78
CA GLN A 50 -26.29 -1.61 -2.88
C GLN A 50 -25.92 -0.53 -3.89
N THR A 51 -25.06 0.42 -3.50
CA THR A 51 -24.67 1.52 -4.40
C THR A 51 -23.89 0.98 -5.60
N ASP A 52 -23.95 1.66 -6.75
CA ASP A 52 -23.14 1.28 -7.93
C ASP A 52 -21.65 1.15 -7.60
N VAL A 53 -21.17 1.99 -6.67
CA VAL A 53 -19.79 1.97 -6.15
C VAL A 53 -19.47 0.65 -5.43
N GLU A 54 -20.35 0.20 -4.55
CA GLU A 54 -20.20 -1.07 -3.83
C GLU A 54 -20.26 -2.27 -4.77
N LEU A 55 -21.15 -2.25 -5.77
CA LEU A 55 -21.25 -3.31 -6.78
C LEU A 55 -19.96 -3.42 -7.62
N ILE A 56 -19.42 -2.30 -8.07
CA ILE A 56 -18.15 -2.26 -8.80
C ILE A 56 -17.02 -2.84 -7.94
N TYR A 57 -16.94 -2.40 -6.68
CA TYR A 57 -15.91 -2.86 -5.76
C TYR A 57 -16.04 -4.36 -5.47
N ASP A 58 -17.23 -4.87 -5.17
CA ASP A 58 -17.47 -6.27 -4.86
C ASP A 58 -17.15 -7.19 -6.03
N GLN A 59 -17.56 -6.82 -7.25
CA GLN A 59 -17.24 -7.59 -8.46
C GLN A 59 -15.74 -7.60 -8.73
N PHE A 60 -15.10 -6.44 -8.61
CA PHE A 60 -13.66 -6.31 -8.80
C PHE A 60 -12.88 -7.14 -7.76
N GLN A 61 -13.28 -7.05 -6.49
CA GLN A 61 -12.71 -7.84 -5.40
C GLN A 61 -12.91 -9.34 -5.63
N TYR A 62 -14.11 -9.75 -6.02
CA TYR A 62 -14.43 -11.15 -6.27
C TYR A 62 -13.52 -11.75 -7.35
N ILE A 63 -13.36 -11.06 -8.49
CA ILE A 63 -12.51 -11.51 -9.59
C ILE A 63 -11.05 -11.61 -9.13
N LEU A 64 -10.49 -10.55 -8.54
CA LEU A 64 -9.08 -10.52 -8.16
C LEU A 64 -8.72 -11.52 -7.08
N ASN A 65 -9.64 -11.83 -6.17
CA ASN A 65 -9.43 -12.85 -5.14
C ASN A 65 -9.26 -14.26 -5.73
N GLN A 66 -9.82 -14.55 -6.92
CA GLN A 66 -9.60 -15.85 -7.59
C GLN A 66 -8.12 -16.04 -7.99
N TYR A 67 -7.39 -14.95 -8.18
CA TYR A 67 -5.98 -14.96 -8.56
C TYR A 67 -5.03 -14.89 -7.36
N GLN A 68 -5.53 -14.92 -6.12
CA GLN A 68 -4.69 -14.76 -4.93
C GLN A 68 -3.57 -15.82 -4.81
N GLU A 69 -3.85 -17.06 -5.23
CA GLU A 69 -2.87 -18.16 -5.22
C GLU A 69 -1.89 -18.11 -6.40
N GLN A 70 -2.29 -17.49 -7.52
CA GLN A 70 -1.45 -17.32 -8.72
C GLN A 70 -1.46 -15.89 -9.25
N PRO A 71 -1.02 -14.92 -8.43
CA PRO A 71 -1.30 -13.52 -8.71
C PRO A 71 -0.45 -12.99 -9.87
N GLN A 72 0.60 -13.71 -10.29
CA GLN A 72 1.44 -13.41 -11.45
C GLN A 72 0.66 -13.36 -12.77
N LEU A 73 -0.49 -14.03 -12.86
CA LEU A 73 -1.34 -13.99 -14.05
C LEU A 73 -1.88 -12.57 -14.35
N LEU A 74 -1.92 -11.71 -13.34
CA LEU A 74 -2.36 -10.33 -13.47
C LEU A 74 -1.28 -9.41 -14.09
N ASP A 75 0.01 -9.80 -14.05
CA ASP A 75 1.14 -8.88 -14.24
C ASP A 75 1.19 -8.13 -15.56
N SER A 76 0.76 -8.77 -16.65
CA SER A 76 0.70 -8.12 -17.97
C SER A 76 -0.36 -7.02 -18.05
N TYR A 77 -1.35 -7.04 -17.17
CA TYR A 77 -2.51 -6.14 -17.19
C TYR A 77 -2.42 -5.05 -16.11
N LEU A 78 -1.64 -5.28 -15.05
CA LEU A 78 -1.47 -4.32 -13.96
C LEU A 78 -1.03 -2.93 -14.39
N PRO A 79 -0.05 -2.74 -15.32
CA PRO A 79 0.42 -1.40 -15.66
C PRO A 79 -0.69 -0.47 -16.17
N ASP A 80 -1.56 -0.98 -17.06
CA ASP A 80 -2.69 -0.21 -17.60
C ASP A 80 -3.76 0.06 -16.52
N MET A 81 -4.12 -0.96 -15.74
CA MET A 81 -5.10 -0.83 -14.66
C MET A 81 -4.65 0.21 -13.62
N ILE A 82 -3.40 0.14 -13.18
CA ILE A 82 -2.83 1.05 -12.19
C ILE A 82 -2.82 2.47 -12.72
N LEU A 83 -2.37 2.69 -13.97
CA LEU A 83 -2.31 4.03 -14.55
C LEU A 83 -3.69 4.69 -14.58
N ARG A 84 -4.73 3.95 -14.96
CA ARG A 84 -6.13 4.44 -14.97
C ARG A 84 -6.62 4.78 -13.57
N LEU A 85 -6.37 3.92 -12.59
CA LEU A 85 -6.76 4.15 -11.20
C LEU A 85 -6.04 5.36 -10.61
N LEU A 86 -4.74 5.51 -10.86
CA LEU A 86 -3.97 6.67 -10.40
C LEU A 86 -4.49 7.98 -11.00
N ASN A 87 -4.88 7.96 -12.29
CA ASN A 87 -5.49 9.13 -12.91
C ASN A 87 -6.80 9.55 -12.21
N TYR A 88 -7.65 8.59 -11.81
CA TYR A 88 -8.85 8.89 -11.03
C TYR A 88 -8.54 9.39 -9.61
N ILE A 89 -7.50 8.86 -8.95
CA ILE A 89 -7.08 9.33 -7.63
C ILE A 89 -6.55 10.77 -7.68
N GLU A 90 -5.79 11.11 -8.72
CA GLU A 90 -5.19 12.42 -8.87
C GLU A 90 -6.23 13.48 -9.28
N HIS A 91 -7.03 13.18 -10.32
CA HIS A 91 -7.87 14.16 -11.02
C HIS A 91 -9.39 13.99 -10.82
N GLY A 92 -9.84 12.89 -10.21
CA GLY A 92 -11.26 12.55 -10.08
C GLY A 92 -11.82 12.87 -8.70
N PRO A 93 -12.34 14.09 -8.44
CA PRO A 93 -13.07 14.36 -7.20
C PRO A 93 -14.27 13.40 -7.10
N ASN A 94 -14.48 12.81 -5.92
CA ASN A 94 -15.48 11.77 -5.63
C ASN A 94 -15.23 10.39 -6.28
N LYS A 95 -14.25 10.27 -7.18
CA LYS A 95 -13.80 9.00 -7.79
C LYS A 95 -12.52 8.46 -7.16
N ASN A 96 -11.79 9.33 -6.47
CA ASN A 96 -10.57 9.03 -5.74
C ASN A 96 -10.75 7.86 -4.75
N HIS A 97 -11.84 7.83 -3.98
CA HIS A 97 -12.05 6.78 -2.98
C HIS A 97 -12.33 5.41 -3.58
N ILE A 98 -13.21 5.31 -4.59
CA ILE A 98 -13.43 4.04 -5.27
C ILE A 98 -12.15 3.57 -5.98
N ALA A 99 -11.45 4.45 -6.69
CA ALA A 99 -10.20 4.11 -7.37
C ALA A 99 -9.10 3.70 -6.37
N GLY A 100 -9.02 4.38 -5.22
CA GLY A 100 -8.14 4.07 -4.11
C GLY A 100 -8.41 2.69 -3.52
N SER A 101 -9.69 2.32 -3.35
CA SER A 101 -10.12 1.00 -2.90
C SER A 101 -9.83 -0.11 -3.92
N LEU A 102 -10.07 0.11 -5.22
CA LEU A 102 -9.70 -0.85 -6.26
C LEU A 102 -8.17 -1.04 -6.32
N LEU A 103 -7.40 0.05 -6.23
CA LEU A 103 -5.94 -0.02 -6.18
C LEU A 103 -5.45 -0.76 -4.93
N HIS A 104 -6.10 -0.54 -3.77
CA HIS A 104 -5.81 -1.27 -2.55
C HIS A 104 -6.04 -2.77 -2.75
N GLN A 105 -7.12 -3.16 -3.41
CA GLN A 105 -7.43 -4.57 -3.69
C GLN A 105 -6.38 -5.22 -4.61
N ILE A 106 -5.90 -4.50 -5.63
CA ILE A 106 -4.73 -4.95 -6.43
C ILE A 106 -3.51 -5.15 -5.53
N ILE A 107 -3.22 -4.17 -4.66
CA ILE A 107 -2.07 -4.23 -3.75
C ILE A 107 -2.18 -5.39 -2.76
N LYS A 108 -3.38 -5.72 -2.30
CA LYS A 108 -3.64 -6.85 -1.41
C LYS A 108 -3.33 -8.18 -2.09
N VAL A 109 -3.76 -8.36 -3.35
CA VAL A 109 -3.56 -9.61 -4.10
C VAL A 109 -2.11 -9.78 -4.57
N ARG A 110 -1.48 -8.74 -5.11
CA ARG A 110 -0.07 -8.82 -5.57
C ARG A 110 0.95 -8.70 -4.44
N GLY A 111 0.57 -8.02 -3.36
CA GLY A 111 1.42 -7.67 -2.24
C GLY A 111 2.15 -6.33 -2.43
N PHE A 112 2.12 -5.49 -1.39
CA PHE A 112 2.71 -4.14 -1.43
C PHE A 112 4.18 -4.11 -1.85
N LYS A 113 4.99 -5.11 -1.48
CA LYS A 113 6.41 -5.15 -1.86
C LYS A 113 6.62 -5.23 -3.37
N VAL A 114 5.81 -6.05 -4.05
CA VAL A 114 5.89 -6.21 -5.52
C VAL A 114 5.35 -4.95 -6.19
N MET A 115 4.24 -4.41 -5.69
CA MET A 115 3.66 -3.16 -6.20
C MET A 115 4.64 -2.00 -6.13
N THR A 116 5.30 -1.83 -4.98
CA THR A 116 6.30 -0.78 -4.76
C THR A 116 7.54 -0.92 -5.64
N THR A 117 7.91 -2.14 -6.04
CA THR A 117 9.17 -2.38 -6.76
C THR A 117 9.02 -2.54 -8.27
N ARG A 118 7.82 -2.86 -8.78
CA ARG A 118 7.64 -3.26 -10.19
C ARG A 118 6.57 -2.50 -10.96
N PHE A 119 5.50 -2.04 -10.31
CA PHE A 119 4.29 -1.65 -11.03
C PHE A 119 3.89 -0.18 -10.85
N LEU A 120 4.14 0.40 -9.67
CA LEU A 120 3.80 1.80 -9.45
C LEU A 120 4.77 2.74 -10.17
N PRO A 121 4.29 3.90 -10.67
CA PRO A 121 5.15 4.92 -11.27
C PRO A 121 6.21 5.41 -10.28
N HIS A 122 7.46 5.49 -10.72
CA HIS A 122 8.62 5.77 -9.88
C HIS A 122 9.30 7.11 -10.25
N GLU A 123 8.75 7.84 -11.20
CA GLU A 123 9.32 9.08 -11.70
C GLU A 123 9.37 10.15 -10.59
N PRO A 124 10.47 10.91 -10.47
CA PRO A 124 10.64 11.86 -9.37
C PRO A 124 9.56 12.94 -9.27
N HIS A 125 8.90 13.32 -10.37
CA HIS A 125 7.83 14.31 -10.35
C HIS A 125 6.58 13.83 -9.60
N HIS A 126 6.34 12.50 -9.55
CA HIS A 126 5.25 11.91 -8.78
C HIS A 126 5.44 12.07 -7.26
N LEU A 127 6.66 12.26 -6.77
CA LEU A 127 6.93 12.39 -5.33
C LEU A 127 6.08 13.52 -4.70
N ILE A 128 6.12 14.70 -5.30
CA ILE A 128 5.39 15.86 -4.79
C ILE A 128 3.89 15.71 -5.00
N VAL A 129 3.48 15.09 -6.11
CA VAL A 129 2.07 14.78 -6.38
C VAL A 129 1.51 13.90 -5.27
N VAL A 130 2.17 12.78 -4.96
CA VAL A 130 1.71 11.84 -3.94
C VAL A 130 1.67 12.46 -2.55
N ILE A 131 2.67 13.26 -2.18
CA ILE A 131 2.68 13.98 -0.90
C ILE A 131 1.44 14.90 -0.79
N LYS A 132 1.16 15.69 -1.84
CA LYS A 132 -0.01 16.57 -1.86
C LYS A 132 -1.32 15.80 -1.81
N LEU A 133 -1.42 14.66 -2.50
CA LEU A 133 -2.60 13.81 -2.45
C LEU A 133 -2.82 13.25 -1.05
N ILE A 134 -1.77 12.80 -0.37
CA ILE A 134 -1.87 12.34 1.03
C ILE A 134 -2.32 13.47 1.94
N ASP A 135 -1.73 14.66 1.83
CA ASP A 135 -2.11 15.81 2.66
C ASP A 135 -3.58 16.18 2.43
N ARG A 136 -4.03 16.23 1.16
CA ARG A 136 -5.43 16.46 0.79
C ARG A 136 -6.36 15.42 1.41
N GLU A 137 -6.05 14.13 1.28
CA GLU A 137 -6.88 13.06 1.86
C GLU A 137 -6.97 13.14 3.39
N LEU A 138 -5.88 13.57 4.05
CA LEU A 138 -5.84 13.74 5.50
C LEU A 138 -6.64 14.95 5.99
N GLU A 139 -6.75 16.01 5.19
CA GLU A 139 -7.50 17.24 5.51
C GLU A 139 -8.99 17.10 5.20
N GLU A 140 -9.32 16.57 4.02
CA GLU A 140 -10.69 16.58 3.48
C GLU A 140 -11.51 15.35 3.90
N ASN A 141 -10.87 14.20 4.12
CA ASN A 141 -11.57 12.90 4.18
C ASN A 141 -11.30 12.10 5.45
N SER A 142 -10.86 12.75 6.54
CA SER A 142 -10.51 12.07 7.80
C SER A 142 -11.62 11.21 8.42
N SER A 143 -12.87 11.44 8.01
CA SER A 143 -14.08 10.78 8.52
C SER A 143 -14.73 9.80 7.52
N SER A 144 -14.19 9.68 6.30
CA SER A 144 -14.74 8.80 5.26
C SER A 144 -14.30 7.34 5.49
N GLU A 145 -15.26 6.42 5.48
CA GLU A 145 -15.00 4.98 5.67
C GLU A 145 -14.09 4.37 4.60
N ASN A 146 -14.01 4.98 3.42
CA ASN A 146 -13.16 4.51 2.32
C ASN A 146 -11.80 5.22 2.22
N ALA A 147 -11.58 6.30 2.99
CA ALA A 147 -10.35 7.08 2.91
C ALA A 147 -9.10 6.28 3.29
N TRP A 148 -9.24 5.26 4.16
CA TRP A 148 -8.12 4.43 4.59
C TRP A 148 -7.51 3.64 3.43
N ALA A 149 -8.32 3.12 2.51
CA ALA A 149 -7.86 2.32 1.38
C ALA A 149 -7.09 3.19 0.38
N THR A 150 -7.61 4.39 0.11
CA THR A 150 -6.92 5.44 -0.67
C THR A 150 -5.59 5.82 -0.05
N LEU A 151 -5.57 6.13 1.25
CA LEU A 151 -4.34 6.46 1.98
C LEU A 151 -3.33 5.30 1.93
N TYR A 152 -3.79 4.05 2.07
CA TYR A 152 -2.92 2.88 1.96
C TYR A 152 -2.25 2.83 0.59
N SER A 153 -3.03 2.97 -0.48
CA SER A 153 -2.55 2.96 -1.85
C SER A 153 -1.56 4.10 -2.11
N LEU A 154 -1.85 5.31 -1.64
CA LEU A 154 -0.95 6.47 -1.75
C LEU A 154 0.35 6.28 -0.97
N LEU A 155 0.32 5.68 0.23
CA LEU A 155 1.53 5.41 1.02
C LEU A 155 2.45 4.38 0.35
N VAL A 156 1.87 3.38 -0.33
CA VAL A 156 2.63 2.41 -1.15
C VAL A 156 3.26 3.11 -2.36
N TRP A 157 2.54 4.03 -3.00
CA TRP A 157 3.08 4.85 -4.08
C TRP A 157 4.18 5.79 -3.61
N LEU A 158 4.03 6.41 -2.44
CA LEU A 158 5.07 7.23 -1.83
C LEU A 158 6.35 6.41 -1.62
N GLY A 159 6.22 5.19 -1.10
CA GLY A 159 7.34 4.26 -0.94
C GLY A 159 8.08 3.99 -2.24
N THR A 160 7.35 3.89 -3.35
CA THR A 160 7.89 3.64 -4.70
C THR A 160 8.77 4.80 -5.14
N THR A 161 8.23 6.01 -5.06
CA THR A 161 8.98 7.23 -5.43
C THR A 161 10.20 7.45 -4.53
N CYS A 162 10.14 6.98 -3.28
CA CYS A 162 11.24 7.08 -2.32
C CYS A 162 12.36 6.06 -2.55
N MET A 163 12.12 4.93 -3.23
CA MET A 163 13.15 3.92 -3.53
C MET A 163 14.18 4.41 -4.57
N VAL A 164 13.79 5.34 -5.43
CA VAL A 164 14.68 5.87 -6.48
C VAL A 164 15.74 6.77 -5.84
N PRO A 165 17.04 6.58 -6.17
CA PRO A 165 18.10 7.47 -5.70
C PRO A 165 17.92 8.85 -6.34
N LEU A 166 17.26 9.74 -5.62
CA LEU A 166 16.94 11.10 -6.06
C LEU A 166 17.38 12.10 -4.99
N ASP A 167 17.85 13.26 -5.39
CA ASP A 167 18.24 14.30 -4.43
C ASP A 167 16.99 15.01 -3.88
N LEU A 168 16.56 14.63 -2.67
CA LEU A 168 15.34 15.17 -2.03
C LEU A 168 15.42 16.68 -1.82
N CYS A 169 16.63 17.24 -1.66
CA CYS A 169 16.81 18.68 -1.48
C CYS A 169 16.35 19.50 -2.69
N ARG A 170 16.25 18.90 -3.88
CA ARG A 170 15.70 19.56 -5.08
C ARG A 170 14.20 19.85 -4.97
N PHE A 171 13.52 19.16 -4.05
CA PHE A 171 12.09 19.29 -3.82
C PHE A 171 11.78 20.15 -2.58
N ASP A 172 12.80 20.57 -1.84
CA ASP A 172 12.64 21.45 -0.68
C ASP A 172 12.08 22.81 -1.13
N SER A 173 10.89 23.15 -0.63
CA SER A 173 10.33 24.48 -0.85
C SER A 173 11.03 25.51 0.05
N LYS A 174 11.47 26.63 -0.53
CA LYS A 174 12.02 27.78 0.22
C LYS A 174 11.02 28.39 1.21
N SER A 175 9.72 28.17 1.01
CA SER A 175 8.66 28.65 1.91
C SER A 175 8.31 27.66 3.02
N SER A 176 8.76 26.40 2.92
CA SER A 176 8.51 25.38 3.94
C SER A 176 9.55 25.46 5.04
N LYS A 177 9.10 25.33 6.30
CA LYS A 177 10.00 25.18 7.45
C LYS A 177 10.61 23.77 7.57
N GLN A 178 10.07 22.80 6.82
CA GLN A 178 10.50 21.40 6.84
C GLN A 178 10.99 20.98 5.46
N THR A 179 12.05 20.18 5.44
CA THR A 179 12.54 19.53 4.20
C THR A 179 11.57 18.45 3.75
N THR A 180 11.55 18.13 2.46
CA THR A 180 10.75 17.05 1.86
C THR A 180 11.03 15.72 2.57
N MET A 181 12.29 15.48 2.96
CA MET A 181 12.68 14.29 3.70
C MET A 181 11.99 14.21 5.07
N VAL A 182 11.98 15.30 5.85
CA VAL A 182 11.32 15.36 7.15
C VAL A 182 9.80 15.20 6.98
N GLN A 183 9.23 15.79 5.94
CA GLN A 183 7.81 15.65 5.62
C GLN A 183 7.44 14.18 5.34
N ILE A 184 8.18 13.48 4.48
CA ILE A 184 7.98 12.04 4.19
C ILE A 184 8.06 11.21 5.47
N LEU A 185 9.07 11.46 6.29
CA LEU A 185 9.26 10.71 7.53
C LEU A 185 8.11 10.96 8.53
N ASN A 186 7.62 12.20 8.64
CA ASN A 186 6.46 12.54 9.48
C ASN A 186 5.18 11.87 8.99
N ILE A 187 4.95 11.80 7.67
CA ILE A 187 3.85 11.05 7.07
C ILE A 187 3.92 9.60 7.52
N TYR A 188 5.06 8.93 7.31
CA TYR A 188 5.19 7.52 7.72
C TYR A 188 5.00 7.31 9.23
N LYS A 189 5.57 8.17 10.08
CA LYS A 189 5.39 8.09 11.53
C LYS A 189 3.92 8.13 11.95
N ARG A 190 3.10 8.97 11.29
CA ARG A 190 1.65 9.06 11.55
C ARG A 190 0.93 7.72 11.37
N PHE A 191 1.36 6.91 10.41
CA PHE A 191 0.73 5.63 10.08
C PHE A 191 1.43 4.40 10.68
N LEU A 192 2.64 4.56 11.21
CA LEU A 192 3.44 3.44 11.73
C LEU A 192 2.77 2.72 12.90
N CYS A 193 2.03 3.44 13.74
CA CYS A 193 1.31 2.92 14.91
C CYS A 193 -0.15 2.54 14.61
N ASN A 194 -0.41 2.03 13.40
CA ASN A 194 -1.72 1.52 13.01
C ASN A 194 -1.55 0.13 12.40
N SER A 195 -2.28 -0.86 12.90
CA SER A 195 -2.12 -2.28 12.54
C SER A 195 -2.29 -2.56 11.05
N VAL A 196 -3.15 -1.79 10.35
CA VAL A 196 -3.38 -1.92 8.90
C VAL A 196 -2.13 -1.51 8.12
N TYR A 197 -1.52 -0.39 8.47
CA TYR A 197 -0.41 0.20 7.70
C TYR A 197 0.97 -0.25 8.19
N MET A 198 1.10 -0.64 9.46
CA MET A 198 2.38 -0.83 10.17
C MET A 198 3.42 -1.58 9.34
N ARG A 199 3.07 -2.77 8.82
CA ARG A 199 4.01 -3.63 8.09
C ARG A 199 4.53 -2.97 6.80
N MET A 200 3.63 -2.31 6.07
CA MET A 200 3.95 -1.62 4.82
C MET A 200 4.77 -0.36 5.10
N VAL A 201 4.37 0.43 6.11
CA VAL A 201 5.08 1.66 6.46
C VAL A 201 6.47 1.37 7.00
N ALA A 202 6.62 0.37 7.87
CA ALA A 202 7.94 -0.08 8.35
C ALA A 202 8.85 -0.53 7.19
N PHE A 203 8.29 -1.20 6.18
CA PHE A 203 9.02 -1.57 4.96
C PHE A 203 9.47 -0.35 4.17
N ASN A 204 8.59 0.63 3.96
CA ASN A 204 8.91 1.87 3.25
C ASN A 204 9.95 2.71 4.00
N ILE A 205 9.84 2.85 5.32
CA ILE A 205 10.85 3.51 6.16
C ILE A 205 12.19 2.78 6.02
N GLY A 206 12.21 1.46 6.10
CA GLY A 206 13.44 0.69 5.93
C GLY A 206 14.13 0.96 4.59
N HIS A 207 13.37 0.99 3.50
CA HIS A 207 13.89 1.34 2.18
C HIS A 207 14.38 2.78 2.09
N PHE A 208 13.59 3.72 2.60
CA PHE A 208 13.93 5.14 2.65
C PHE A 208 15.24 5.38 3.42
N MET A 209 15.39 4.76 4.59
CA MET A 209 16.60 4.82 5.40
C MET A 209 17.80 4.04 4.81
N SER A 210 17.59 3.27 3.74
CA SER A 210 18.65 2.50 3.07
C SER A 210 19.09 3.12 1.75
N ARG A 211 18.56 4.29 1.39
CA ARG A 211 18.99 5.07 0.21
C ARG A 211 20.49 5.38 0.30
N GLN A 212 21.16 5.54 -0.85
CA GLN A 212 22.61 5.80 -0.92
C GLN A 212 22.97 7.30 -0.91
N ASP A 213 22.16 8.14 -0.28
CA ASP A 213 22.43 9.59 -0.17
C ASP A 213 23.07 9.96 1.17
N SER A 214 23.79 11.09 1.21
CA SER A 214 24.54 11.54 2.38
C SER A 214 23.64 11.93 3.57
N ILE A 215 22.37 12.24 3.29
CA ILE A 215 21.39 12.72 4.28
C ILE A 215 20.87 11.57 5.16
N ARG A 216 20.93 10.33 4.65
CA ARG A 216 20.63 9.09 5.37
C ARG A 216 21.21 9.02 6.78
N LEU A 217 22.51 9.30 6.95
CA LEU A 217 23.20 9.01 8.21
C LEU A 217 22.75 9.90 9.37
N LEU A 218 22.41 11.16 9.08
CA LEU A 218 21.92 12.11 10.08
C LEU A 218 20.53 11.70 10.55
N CYS A 219 19.61 11.49 9.61
CA CYS A 219 18.22 11.15 9.97
C CYS A 219 18.05 9.74 10.51
N LEU A 220 18.88 8.79 10.09
CA LEU A 220 18.86 7.44 10.65
C LEU A 220 19.27 7.48 12.13
N ASN A 221 20.33 8.22 12.48
CA ASN A 221 20.75 8.35 13.87
C ASN A 221 19.64 9.00 14.70
N ASP A 222 19.16 10.18 14.28
CA ASP A 222 18.08 10.90 14.98
C ASP A 222 16.83 10.04 15.17
N TYR A 223 16.45 9.26 14.15
CA TYR A 223 15.28 8.38 14.24
C TYR A 223 15.49 7.18 15.17
N LEU A 224 16.68 6.56 15.13
CA LEU A 224 17.01 5.43 16.01
C LEU A 224 17.11 5.87 17.47
N THR A 225 17.92 6.89 17.76
CA THR A 225 18.19 7.34 19.13
C THR A 225 17.08 8.20 19.71
N GLY A 226 16.41 9.00 18.87
CA GLY A 226 15.37 9.92 19.32
C GLY A 226 14.01 9.26 19.52
N GLU A 227 13.72 8.18 18.78
CA GLU A 227 12.37 7.59 18.77
C GLU A 227 12.37 6.09 19.07
N ILE A 228 13.12 5.30 18.30
CA ILE A 228 13.04 3.83 18.41
C ILE A 228 13.61 3.32 19.74
N PHE A 229 14.85 3.67 20.09
CA PHE A 229 15.48 3.17 21.31
C PHE A 229 14.74 3.58 22.59
N PRO A 230 14.29 4.85 22.75
CA PRO A 230 13.51 5.23 23.93
C PRO A 230 12.21 4.44 24.09
N ILE A 231 11.56 4.02 23.00
CA ILE A 231 10.35 3.19 23.05
C ILE A 231 10.70 1.77 23.53
N LEU A 232 11.79 1.20 23.01
CA LEU A 232 12.22 -0.15 23.37
C LEU A 232 12.76 -0.23 24.81
N GLU A 233 13.47 0.80 25.28
CA GLU A 233 14.03 0.85 26.64
C GLU A 233 12.96 1.04 27.73
N LYS A 234 11.86 1.74 27.41
CA LYS A 234 10.75 1.99 28.35
C LYS A 234 9.74 0.86 28.41
N TYR A 235 9.94 -0.22 27.65
CA TYR A 235 9.03 -1.35 27.67
C TYR A 235 9.10 -2.10 29.01
N ASP A 236 7.93 -2.41 29.56
CA ASP A 236 7.75 -3.25 30.73
C ASP A 236 6.79 -4.39 30.36
N ASP A 237 7.27 -5.64 30.46
CA ASP A 237 6.51 -6.85 30.16
C ASP A 237 5.19 -6.95 30.95
N LYS A 238 5.09 -6.23 32.08
CA LYS A 238 3.89 -6.20 32.92
C LYS A 238 2.79 -5.29 32.37
N LEU A 239 3.12 -4.41 31.41
CA LEU A 239 2.16 -3.52 30.75
C LEU A 239 1.59 -4.20 29.50
N ASN A 240 0.48 -4.92 29.68
CA ASN A 240 -0.26 -5.56 28.59
C ASN A 240 -1.20 -4.57 27.88
N ASP A 241 -0.64 -3.49 27.31
CA ASP A 241 -1.37 -2.51 26.49
C ASP A 241 -1.12 -2.80 25.01
N GLU A 242 -2.20 -3.07 24.26
CA GLU A 242 -2.17 -3.33 22.82
C GLU A 242 -1.45 -2.23 22.03
N ASN A 243 -1.58 -0.96 22.43
CA ASN A 243 -0.91 0.16 21.76
C ASN A 243 0.60 0.13 21.97
N ILE A 244 1.06 -0.28 23.16
CA ILE A 244 2.48 -0.42 23.47
C ILE A 244 3.05 -1.59 22.65
N ILE A 245 2.35 -2.72 22.62
CA ILE A 245 2.74 -3.90 21.82
C ILE A 245 2.83 -3.53 20.33
N LEU A 246 1.86 -2.79 19.80
CA LEU A 246 1.86 -2.33 18.41
C LEU A 246 3.05 -1.41 18.13
N ARG A 247 3.33 -0.44 19.01
CA ARG A 247 4.48 0.48 18.88
C ARG A 247 5.81 -0.25 18.88
N ILE A 248 5.98 -1.24 19.75
CA ILE A 248 7.20 -2.06 19.82
C ILE A 248 7.33 -2.90 18.57
N THR A 249 6.25 -3.58 18.16
CA THR A 249 6.23 -4.39 16.93
C THR A 249 6.61 -3.53 15.72
N ALA A 250 6.04 -2.33 15.61
CA ALA A 250 6.34 -1.40 14.54
C ALA A 250 7.81 -0.96 14.53
N SER A 251 8.35 -0.67 15.73
CA SER A 251 9.76 -0.27 15.92
C SER A 251 10.72 -1.39 15.53
N LEU A 252 10.51 -2.60 16.05
CA LEU A 252 11.32 -3.78 15.74
C LEU A 252 11.24 -4.15 14.25
N GLN A 253 10.05 -4.09 13.66
CA GLN A 253 9.85 -4.36 12.23
C GLN A 253 10.60 -3.34 11.36
N THR A 254 10.59 -2.06 11.74
CA THR A 254 11.31 -0.99 11.05
C THR A 254 12.82 -1.21 11.12
N VAL A 255 13.35 -1.48 12.32
CA VAL A 255 14.76 -1.81 12.52
C VAL A 255 15.17 -3.04 11.70
N SER A 256 14.35 -4.08 11.70
CA SER A 256 14.58 -5.28 10.89
C SER A 256 14.72 -4.97 9.40
N TYR A 257 13.85 -4.11 8.85
CA TYR A 257 13.93 -3.70 7.45
C TYR A 257 15.15 -2.83 7.16
N ILE A 258 15.50 -1.89 8.04
CA ILE A 258 16.72 -1.07 7.92
C ILE A 258 17.95 -1.97 7.81
N PHE A 259 18.10 -2.95 8.71
CA PHE A 259 19.23 -3.89 8.65
C PHE A 259 19.19 -4.78 7.40
N LYS A 260 18.00 -5.29 7.03
CA LYS A 260 17.83 -6.14 5.85
C LYS A 260 18.25 -5.45 4.55
N PHE A 261 17.96 -4.16 4.40
CA PHE A 261 18.28 -3.42 3.19
C PHE A 261 19.66 -2.77 3.24
N GLY A 262 20.12 -2.33 4.41
CA GLY A 262 21.43 -1.70 4.61
C GLY A 262 22.63 -2.64 4.36
N GLN A 263 22.46 -3.96 4.50
CA GLN A 263 23.51 -4.96 4.29
C GLN A 263 23.82 -5.29 2.82
N ARG A 264 23.09 -4.74 1.84
CA ARG A 264 23.25 -5.09 0.41
C ARG A 264 24.43 -4.39 -0.30
N LEU A 265 25.38 -3.86 0.46
CA LEU A 265 26.61 -3.25 -0.05
C LEU A 265 27.80 -4.16 0.29
N ASN A 266 28.04 -5.16 -0.55
CA ASN A 266 29.36 -5.78 -0.72
C ASN A 266 29.97 -5.23 -2.00
#